data_AF-A0ABC8K8V7-F1
#
_entry.id   AF-A0ABC8K8V7-F1
#
_cell.length_a   1.000
_cell.length_b   1.000
_cell.length_c   1.000
_cell.angle_alpha   90.00
_cell.angle_beta   90.00
_cell.angle_gamma   90.00
#
_symmetry.space_group_name_H-M   'P 1'
#
loop_
_entity.id
_entity.type
_entity.pdbx_description
1 polymer ?
#
loop_
_entity_poly.entity_id
_entity_poly.type
_entity_poly.pdbx_seq_one_letter_code
_entity_poly.pdbx_strand_id
1 'polypeptide(L)'
;MVVSRRRRTQTKLIDFFRIKRSSSDYIPCSPDDIGKKRKRTSLVMSKKKRKLLPYNPTVDSQRRLEQMASLATALRASNTEFSNKLTYGYSKALRSANKAVLEKGGMQVLSKQDAETLASCKNMMDRGECPPLMVVYDPYEGFTVEADRCIKDLTIITEYVGDVDYLRNREDNYDGDSMMTLLHASDPSQCLVICPDKRSNIARFISGINNHTPEGRKKQNLKCVRFNINGEAMVLLVANRNISKGERLYYDYNGYEHEYPTEHFV
;
A
#
# COMPACT_ATOMS: atom_id res chain seq x y z
N MET A 1 2.13 -37.93 -4.32
CA MET A 1 0.94 -37.26 -3.75
C MET A 1 1.16 -35.79 -3.31
N VAL A 2 2.39 -35.37 -2.96
CA VAL A 2 2.72 -33.99 -2.51
C VAL A 2 2.70 -32.93 -3.62
N VAL A 3 3.15 -33.28 -4.84
CA VAL A 3 3.22 -32.37 -6.00
C VAL A 3 1.83 -31.90 -6.47
N SER A 4 0.84 -32.81 -6.44
CA SER A 4 -0.55 -32.50 -6.83
C SER A 4 -1.24 -31.54 -5.85
N ARG A 5 -0.97 -31.67 -4.54
CA ARG A 5 -1.48 -30.74 -3.52
C ARG A 5 -0.87 -29.34 -3.67
N ARG A 6 0.45 -29.22 -3.87
CA ARG A 6 1.12 -27.92 -4.08
C ARG A 6 0.59 -27.18 -5.33
N ARG A 7 0.42 -27.89 -6.46
CA ARG A 7 -0.17 -27.30 -7.68
C ARG A 7 -1.59 -26.79 -7.47
N ARG A 8 -2.45 -27.53 -6.76
CA ARG A 8 -3.82 -27.09 -6.45
C ARG A 8 -3.88 -25.86 -5.55
N THR A 9 -2.99 -25.74 -4.57
CA THR A 9 -2.92 -24.56 -3.70
C THR A 9 -2.45 -23.32 -4.46
N GLN A 10 -1.52 -23.48 -5.40
CA GLN A 10 -1.03 -22.40 -6.25
C GLN A 10 -2.12 -21.85 -7.19
N THR A 11 -2.93 -22.71 -7.83
CA THR A 11 -4.07 -22.26 -8.65
C THR A 11 -5.09 -21.47 -7.82
N LYS A 12 -5.39 -21.89 -6.59
CA LYS A 12 -6.31 -21.17 -5.70
C LYS A 12 -5.82 -19.76 -5.35
N LEU A 13 -4.50 -19.55 -5.23
CA LEU A 13 -3.93 -18.23 -4.97
C LEU A 13 -3.94 -17.34 -6.21
N ILE A 14 -3.62 -17.87 -7.38
CA ILE A 14 -3.71 -17.15 -8.66
C ILE A 14 -5.13 -16.62 -8.89
N ASP A 15 -6.13 -17.47 -8.64
CA ASP A 15 -7.54 -17.10 -8.79
C ASP A 15 -7.96 -16.09 -7.71
N PHE A 16 -7.51 -16.26 -6.47
CA PHE A 16 -7.79 -15.34 -5.36
C PHE A 16 -7.29 -13.91 -5.64
N PHE A 17 -6.07 -13.78 -6.18
CA PHE A 17 -5.48 -12.49 -6.54
C PHE A 17 -5.82 -12.01 -7.96
N ARG A 18 -6.57 -12.81 -8.73
CA ARG A 18 -6.92 -12.54 -10.14
C ARG A 18 -5.70 -12.24 -11.02
N ILE A 19 -4.61 -12.98 -10.82
CA ILE A 19 -3.35 -12.78 -11.54
C ILE A 19 -3.55 -13.11 -13.03
N LYS A 20 -3.20 -12.14 -13.90
CA LYS A 20 -3.19 -12.34 -15.35
C LYS A 20 -2.01 -13.23 -15.72
N ARG A 21 -2.29 -14.38 -16.34
CA ARG A 21 -1.24 -15.25 -16.88
C ARG A 21 -0.70 -14.63 -18.17
N SER A 22 0.56 -14.24 -18.20
CA SER A 22 1.28 -14.04 -19.45
C SER A 22 1.76 -15.38 -19.98
N SER A 23 1.44 -15.71 -21.23
CA SER A 23 2.15 -16.73 -21.99
C SER A 23 3.64 -16.37 -22.01
N SER A 24 4.47 -17.28 -21.52
CA SER A 24 5.90 -17.10 -21.37
C SER A 24 6.57 -16.89 -22.73
N ASP A 25 7.39 -15.86 -22.84
CA ASP A 25 8.64 -15.90 -23.61
C ASP A 25 9.69 -15.06 -22.86
N TYR A 26 10.59 -15.77 -22.19
CA TYR A 26 11.81 -15.20 -21.63
C TYR A 26 12.81 -15.01 -22.76
N ILE A 27 13.23 -13.77 -23.03
CA ILE A 27 14.45 -13.48 -23.79
C ILE A 27 15.44 -12.83 -22.81
N PRO A 28 16.60 -13.44 -22.54
CA PRO A 28 17.66 -12.80 -21.77
C PRO A 28 18.42 -11.82 -22.68
N CYS A 29 18.55 -10.56 -22.25
CA CYS A 29 19.45 -9.60 -22.88
C CYS A 29 20.80 -9.61 -22.16
N SER A 30 21.86 -9.89 -22.91
CA SER A 30 23.26 -9.91 -22.45
C SER A 30 23.82 -8.49 -22.19
N PRO A 31 24.86 -8.35 -21.36
CA PRO A 31 25.52 -7.09 -21.09
C PRO A 31 26.70 -6.84 -22.04
N ASP A 32 26.85 -5.60 -22.51
CA ASP A 32 28.11 -4.84 -22.61
C ASP A 32 27.91 -3.61 -23.50
N ASP A 33 28.26 -2.40 -23.01
CA ASP A 33 29.38 -1.68 -23.63
C ASP A 33 29.90 -0.48 -22.81
N ILE A 34 31.17 -0.18 -23.05
CA ILE A 34 32.10 0.58 -22.23
C ILE A 34 32.10 2.09 -22.56
N GLY A 35 31.99 2.90 -21.49
CA GLY A 35 32.74 4.15 -21.24
C GLY A 35 32.76 5.32 -22.24
N LYS A 36 32.25 6.50 -21.81
CA LYS A 36 32.83 7.82 -22.14
C LYS A 36 32.79 8.79 -20.95
N LYS A 37 33.95 9.41 -20.65
CA LYS A 37 34.20 10.33 -19.51
C LYS A 37 33.67 11.76 -19.76
N ARG A 38 32.97 12.27 -18.72
CA ARG A 38 32.82 13.64 -18.16
C ARG A 38 33.04 14.91 -19.03
N LYS A 39 32.07 15.83 -18.95
CA LYS A 39 32.30 17.27 -18.77
C LYS A 39 31.83 17.70 -17.37
N ARG A 40 32.71 18.38 -16.62
CA ARG A 40 32.42 19.00 -15.31
C ARG A 40 31.75 20.35 -15.55
N THR A 41 30.51 20.50 -15.11
CA THR A 41 29.83 21.80 -14.98
C THR A 41 29.35 21.98 -13.55
N SER A 42 29.42 23.22 -13.08
CA SER A 42 29.33 23.72 -11.71
C SER A 42 28.19 23.14 -10.86
N LEU A 43 28.54 22.82 -9.60
CA LEU A 43 27.64 22.38 -8.52
C LEU A 43 26.67 23.49 -8.11
N VAL A 44 25.60 23.66 -8.89
CA VAL A 44 24.33 24.08 -8.29
C VAL A 44 23.63 22.78 -7.93
N MET A 45 23.63 22.43 -6.65
CA MET A 45 22.81 21.31 -6.17
C MET A 45 21.35 21.70 -6.32
N SER A 46 20.78 21.53 -7.51
CA SER A 46 19.34 21.41 -7.63
C SER A 46 18.97 20.25 -6.73
N LYS A 47 18.25 20.50 -5.63
CA LYS A 47 17.71 19.43 -4.79
C LYS A 47 17.02 18.45 -5.74
N LYS A 48 17.58 17.24 -5.92
CA LYS A 48 16.96 16.21 -6.75
C LYS A 48 15.52 16.10 -6.27
N LYS A 49 14.55 16.35 -7.14
CA LYS A 49 13.14 16.13 -6.82
C LYS A 49 13.02 14.71 -6.27
N ARG A 50 12.54 14.58 -5.03
CA ARG A 50 12.34 13.27 -4.38
C ARG A 50 11.24 12.56 -5.16
N LYS A 51 11.64 11.60 -5.99
CA LYS A 51 10.78 10.83 -6.89
C LYS A 51 10.34 9.53 -6.20
N LEU A 52 9.09 9.13 -6.37
CA LEU A 52 8.63 7.82 -5.91
C LEU A 52 9.30 6.69 -6.70
N LEU A 53 9.63 5.62 -5.99
CA LEU A 53 10.26 4.43 -6.54
C LEU A 53 9.24 3.27 -6.58
N PRO A 54 9.27 2.43 -7.63
CA PRO A 54 8.51 1.19 -7.60
C PRO A 54 9.16 0.21 -6.61
N TYR A 55 8.35 -0.66 -6.01
CA TYR A 55 8.90 -1.76 -5.23
C TYR A 55 9.66 -2.75 -6.13
N ASN A 56 10.54 -3.54 -5.53
CA ASN A 56 11.31 -4.57 -6.22
C ASN A 56 10.85 -5.96 -5.78
N PRO A 57 10.02 -6.65 -6.58
CA PRO A 57 9.50 -7.98 -6.25
C PRO A 57 10.61 -8.98 -5.92
N THR A 58 10.31 -9.99 -5.10
CA THR A 58 11.25 -11.10 -4.87
C THR A 58 11.45 -11.89 -6.16
N VAL A 59 12.70 -12.20 -6.53
CA VAL A 59 13.02 -12.92 -7.78
C VAL A 59 12.51 -14.35 -7.75
N ASP A 60 12.66 -15.04 -6.62
CA ASP A 60 12.15 -16.39 -6.43
C ASP A 60 10.61 -16.42 -6.45
N SER A 61 10.08 -17.13 -7.44
CA SER A 61 8.64 -17.33 -7.64
C SER A 61 7.97 -18.07 -6.48
N GLN A 62 8.66 -19.02 -5.84
CA GLN A 62 8.10 -19.75 -4.71
C GLN A 62 7.96 -18.81 -3.50
N ARG A 63 8.98 -18.00 -3.22
CA ARG A 63 8.89 -17.00 -2.15
C ARG A 63 7.80 -15.96 -2.40
N ARG A 64 7.59 -15.51 -3.64
CA ARG A 64 6.43 -14.64 -3.96
C ARG A 64 5.09 -15.30 -3.67
N LEU A 65 4.97 -16.60 -3.93
CA LEU A 65 3.75 -17.34 -3.61
C LEU A 65 3.52 -17.42 -2.10
N GLU A 66 4.57 -17.58 -1.30
CA GLU A 66 4.49 -17.54 0.17
C GLU A 66 4.06 -16.16 0.69
N GLN A 67 4.61 -15.09 0.13
CA GLN A 67 4.21 -13.71 0.42
C GLN A 67 2.71 -13.50 0.17
N MET A 68 2.23 -13.86 -1.03
CA MET A 68 0.81 -13.80 -1.37
C MET A 68 -0.06 -14.72 -0.50
N ALA A 69 0.43 -15.92 -0.14
CA ALA A 69 -0.28 -16.84 0.73
C ALA A 69 -0.47 -16.30 2.16
N SER A 70 0.53 -15.57 2.68
CA SER A 70 0.44 -14.93 3.99
C SER A 70 -0.69 -13.90 4.04
N LEU A 71 -0.78 -13.04 3.01
CA LEU A 71 -1.87 -12.08 2.85
C LEU A 71 -3.23 -12.76 2.69
N ALA A 72 -3.32 -13.79 1.85
CA ALA A 72 -4.57 -14.54 1.67
C ALA A 72 -5.05 -15.20 2.97
N THR A 73 -4.13 -15.65 3.82
CA THR A 73 -4.46 -16.23 5.12
C THR A 73 -5.02 -15.18 6.08
N ALA A 74 -4.38 -14.01 6.18
CA ALA A 74 -4.85 -12.91 7.01
C ALA A 74 -6.24 -12.40 6.56
N LEU A 75 -6.43 -12.21 5.25
CA LEU A 75 -7.73 -11.79 4.68
C LEU A 75 -8.85 -12.81 4.96
N ARG A 76 -8.55 -14.11 4.90
CA ARG A 76 -9.53 -15.15 5.27
C ARG A 76 -9.86 -15.14 6.75
N ALA A 77 -8.86 -14.94 7.61
CA ALA A 77 -9.05 -14.84 9.04
C ALA A 77 -9.92 -13.63 9.42
N SER A 78 -9.81 -12.53 8.68
CA SER A 78 -10.64 -11.32 8.86
C SER A 78 -11.94 -11.33 8.06
N ASN A 79 -12.30 -12.43 7.39
CA ASN A 79 -13.46 -12.54 6.51
C ASN A 79 -13.55 -11.41 5.45
N THR A 80 -12.41 -11.05 4.87
CA THR A 80 -12.27 -9.93 3.92
C THR A 80 -11.89 -10.46 2.54
N GLU A 81 -12.56 -9.96 1.51
CA GLU A 81 -12.22 -10.24 0.12
C GLU A 81 -11.02 -9.40 -0.33
N PHE A 82 -10.17 -9.99 -1.18
CA PHE A 82 -9.06 -9.23 -1.75
C PHE A 82 -9.55 -8.20 -2.79
N SER A 83 -9.08 -6.97 -2.67
CA SER A 83 -9.24 -5.90 -3.66
C SER A 83 -8.01 -5.00 -3.66
N ASN A 84 -7.52 -4.62 -4.83
CA ASN A 84 -6.43 -3.64 -5.01
C ASN A 84 -6.90 -2.31 -5.59
N LYS A 85 -8.17 -1.98 -5.36
CA LYS A 85 -8.81 -0.75 -5.82
C LYS A 85 -9.83 -0.28 -4.81
N LEU A 86 -10.05 1.03 -4.78
CA LEU A 86 -11.23 1.61 -4.16
C LEU A 86 -12.48 1.05 -4.81
N THR A 87 -13.45 0.66 -3.99
CA THR A 87 -14.74 0.14 -4.43
C THR A 87 -15.86 1.06 -3.98
N TYR A 88 -16.85 1.25 -4.85
CA TYR A 88 -17.97 2.16 -4.62
C TYR A 88 -19.26 1.35 -4.71
N GLY A 89 -20.08 1.41 -3.67
CA GLY A 89 -21.34 0.68 -3.56
C GLY A 89 -22.55 1.60 -3.71
N TYR A 90 -23.68 1.07 -4.17
CA TYR A 90 -24.92 1.85 -4.36
C TYR A 90 -25.47 2.42 -3.05
N SER A 91 -25.33 1.69 -1.93
CA SER A 91 -25.72 2.13 -0.59
C SER A 91 -24.62 2.88 0.16
N LYS A 92 -23.50 3.19 -0.51
CA LYS A 92 -22.33 3.89 0.06
C LYS A 92 -22.04 5.13 -0.78
N ALA A 93 -20.85 5.71 -0.64
CA ALA A 93 -20.42 6.80 -1.51
C ALA A 93 -20.28 6.32 -2.97
N LEU A 94 -20.84 7.11 -3.90
CA LEU A 94 -20.62 6.92 -5.33
C LEU A 94 -19.21 7.40 -5.71
N ARG A 95 -18.67 6.85 -6.80
CA ARG A 95 -17.37 7.30 -7.33
C ARG A 95 -17.32 8.80 -7.63
N SER A 96 -18.44 9.35 -8.09
CA SER A 96 -18.59 10.79 -8.35
C SER A 96 -18.48 11.67 -7.10
N ALA A 97 -18.59 11.12 -5.90
CA ALA A 97 -18.36 11.86 -4.66
C ALA A 97 -16.86 12.04 -4.37
N ASN A 98 -16.00 11.13 -4.85
CA ASN A 98 -14.56 11.23 -4.67
C ASN A 98 -13.96 12.27 -5.62
N LYS A 99 -14.04 13.54 -5.23
CA LYS A 99 -13.47 14.67 -5.94
C LYS A 99 -12.40 15.32 -5.08
N ALA A 100 -11.14 15.18 -5.46
CA ALA A 100 -10.00 15.73 -4.72
C ALA A 100 -10.04 17.26 -4.56
N VAL A 101 -10.79 17.97 -5.41
CA VAL A 101 -11.00 19.42 -5.31
C VAL A 101 -11.80 19.84 -4.08
N LEU A 102 -12.53 18.91 -3.45
CA LEU A 102 -13.30 19.17 -2.23
C LEU A 102 -12.42 19.13 -0.97
N GLU A 103 -11.17 18.66 -1.07
CA GLU A 103 -10.25 18.60 0.06
C GLU A 103 -10.01 19.99 0.65
N LYS A 104 -10.28 20.14 1.95
CA LYS A 104 -10.04 21.36 2.69
C LYS A 104 -8.53 21.65 2.72
N GLY A 105 -8.14 22.83 2.23
CA GLY A 105 -6.73 23.21 2.10
C GLY A 105 -6.05 22.66 0.84
N GLY A 106 -6.79 21.94 -0.02
CA GLY A 106 -6.31 21.39 -1.28
C GLY A 106 -5.53 20.08 -1.13
N MET A 107 -5.59 19.26 -2.18
CA MET A 107 -4.87 17.97 -2.24
C MET A 107 -3.72 18.04 -3.24
N GLN A 108 -2.53 17.63 -2.80
CA GLN A 108 -1.34 17.61 -3.65
C GLN A 108 -1.53 16.68 -4.87
N VAL A 109 -1.12 17.16 -6.05
CA VAL A 109 -1.24 16.41 -7.31
C VAL A 109 -0.06 15.46 -7.47
N LEU A 110 -0.34 14.20 -7.81
CA LEU A 110 0.72 13.24 -8.11
C LEU A 110 1.38 13.62 -9.45
N SER A 111 2.71 13.73 -9.46
CA SER A 111 3.43 14.08 -10.69
C SER A 111 3.23 13.01 -11.77
N LYS A 112 3.27 13.37 -13.06
CA LYS A 112 3.15 12.41 -14.17
C LYS A 112 4.14 11.24 -14.02
N GLN A 113 5.37 11.55 -13.61
CA GLN A 113 6.42 10.56 -13.43
C GLN A 113 6.13 9.59 -12.28
N ASP A 114 5.55 10.08 -11.19
CA ASP A 114 5.16 9.25 -10.04
C ASP A 114 3.89 8.44 -10.33
N ALA A 115 2.98 8.98 -11.16
CA ALA A 115 1.82 8.26 -11.66
C ALA A 115 2.22 7.09 -12.57
N GLU A 116 3.24 7.27 -13.42
CA GLU A 116 3.84 6.18 -14.22
C GLU A 116 4.49 5.12 -13.31
N THR A 117 5.19 5.53 -12.25
CA THR A 117 5.72 4.61 -11.24
C THR A 117 4.60 3.80 -10.56
N LEU A 118 3.52 4.45 -10.16
CA LEU A 118 2.36 3.79 -9.55
C LEU A 118 1.69 2.81 -10.52
N ALA A 119 1.53 3.19 -11.79
CA ALA A 119 1.00 2.30 -12.83
C ALA A 119 1.90 1.07 -13.04
N SER A 120 3.22 1.25 -12.99
CA SER A 120 4.17 0.13 -13.01
C SER A 120 3.94 -0.82 -11.83
N CYS A 121 3.74 -0.30 -10.61
CA CYS A 121 3.41 -1.10 -9.43
C CYS A 121 2.11 -1.89 -9.59
N LYS A 122 1.08 -1.32 -10.21
CA LYS A 122 -0.18 -2.02 -10.50
C LYS A 122 0.04 -3.15 -11.51
N ASN A 123 0.77 -2.89 -12.58
CA ASN A 123 1.07 -3.88 -13.61
C ASN A 123 1.91 -5.05 -13.09
N MET A 124 2.86 -4.78 -12.18
CA MET A 124 3.61 -5.84 -11.49
C MET A 124 2.65 -6.74 -10.68
N MET A 125 1.79 -6.12 -9.87
CA MET A 125 0.83 -6.85 -9.04
C MET A 125 -0.16 -7.68 -9.87
N ASP A 126 -0.65 -7.15 -10.99
CA ASP A 126 -1.51 -7.86 -11.96
C ASP A 126 -0.86 -9.14 -12.51
N ARG A 127 0.47 -9.21 -12.54
CA ARG A 127 1.28 -10.36 -12.99
C ARG A 127 1.73 -11.27 -11.83
N GLY A 128 1.30 -10.99 -10.60
CA GLY A 128 1.74 -11.75 -9.41
C GLY A 128 3.13 -11.38 -8.91
N GLU A 129 3.68 -10.25 -9.37
CA GLU A 129 4.91 -9.67 -8.87
C GLU A 129 4.57 -8.71 -7.72
N CYS A 130 4.17 -9.28 -6.57
CA CYS A 130 3.78 -8.50 -5.39
C CYS A 130 4.96 -7.75 -4.73
N PRO A 131 4.70 -6.68 -3.95
CA PRO A 131 5.74 -6.10 -3.10
C PRO A 131 6.30 -7.17 -2.15
N PRO A 132 7.60 -7.12 -1.82
CA PRO A 132 8.27 -8.16 -1.05
C PRO A 132 7.91 -8.05 0.44
N LEU A 133 6.68 -8.39 0.78
CA LEU A 133 6.07 -8.23 2.10
C LEU A 133 5.50 -9.55 2.60
N MET A 134 5.58 -9.77 3.91
CA MET A 134 4.97 -10.90 4.60
C MET A 134 3.98 -10.39 5.64
N VAL A 135 2.79 -10.98 5.68
CA VAL A 135 1.86 -10.80 6.79
C VAL A 135 2.18 -11.83 7.87
N VAL A 136 2.44 -11.38 9.09
CA VAL A 136 2.89 -12.22 10.21
C VAL A 136 2.00 -11.96 11.42
N TYR A 137 1.54 -13.02 12.06
CA TYR A 137 0.77 -12.92 13.29
C TYR A 137 1.70 -12.68 14.48
N ASP A 138 1.40 -11.63 15.23
CA ASP A 138 2.03 -11.24 16.48
C ASP A 138 0.98 -11.36 17.61
N PRO A 139 1.29 -11.97 18.76
CA PRO A 139 0.32 -12.15 19.84
C PRO A 139 -0.09 -10.84 20.52
N TYR A 140 0.66 -9.75 20.37
CA TYR A 140 0.37 -8.44 20.97
C TYR A 140 -0.25 -7.47 19.97
N GLU A 141 0.18 -7.49 18.71
CA GLU A 141 -0.30 -6.57 17.66
C GLU A 141 -1.30 -7.21 16.68
N GLY A 142 -1.53 -8.52 16.75
CA GLY A 142 -2.36 -9.24 15.77
C GLY A 142 -1.64 -9.44 14.44
N PHE A 143 -2.34 -9.31 13.31
CA PHE A 143 -1.68 -9.38 12.00
C PHE A 143 -0.86 -8.12 11.73
N THR A 144 0.44 -8.30 11.53
CA THR A 144 1.40 -7.25 11.19
C THR A 144 2.03 -7.50 9.83
N VAL A 145 2.72 -6.51 9.27
CA VAL A 145 3.43 -6.64 7.99
C VAL A 145 4.91 -6.37 8.17
N GLU A 146 5.75 -7.25 7.64
CA GLU A 146 7.21 -7.10 7.62
C GLU A 146 7.76 -7.13 6.20
N ALA A 147 8.91 -6.47 6.01
CA ALA A 147 9.62 -6.47 4.75
C ALA A 147 10.35 -7.82 4.56
N ASP A 148 10.06 -8.55 3.50
CA ASP A 148 10.75 -9.81 3.16
C ASP A 148 11.98 -9.58 2.26
N ARG A 149 12.28 -8.32 1.96
CA ARG A 149 13.48 -7.87 1.25
C ARG A 149 13.75 -6.42 1.65
N CYS A 150 14.99 -5.94 1.45
CA CYS A 150 15.29 -4.52 1.66
C CYS A 150 14.43 -3.62 0.75
N ILE A 151 13.84 -2.57 1.34
CA ILE A 151 13.02 -1.57 0.65
C ILE A 151 13.75 -0.22 0.75
N LYS A 152 13.84 0.52 -0.37
CA LYS A 152 14.53 1.81 -0.40
C LYS A 152 13.61 2.94 0.08
N ASP A 153 14.19 4.02 0.59
CA ASP A 153 13.46 5.28 0.79
C ASP A 153 12.69 5.68 -0.49
N LEU A 154 11.51 6.27 -0.31
CA LEU A 154 10.57 6.70 -1.35
C LEU A 154 9.93 5.57 -2.17
N THR A 155 10.07 4.31 -1.74
CA THR A 155 9.40 3.19 -2.41
C THR A 155 7.90 3.18 -2.11
N ILE A 156 7.07 3.10 -3.14
CA ILE A 156 5.62 2.85 -3.01
C ILE A 156 5.43 1.44 -2.47
N ILE A 157 4.77 1.32 -1.32
CA ILE A 157 4.47 0.04 -0.69
C ILE A 157 3.17 -0.51 -1.25
N THR A 158 2.08 0.24 -1.10
CA THR A 158 0.74 -0.14 -1.53
C THR A 158 -0.19 1.08 -1.52
N GLU A 159 -1.31 0.98 -2.23
CA GLU A 159 -2.47 1.85 -2.04
C GLU A 159 -3.25 1.36 -0.80
N TYR A 160 -3.78 2.29 0.00
CA TYR A 160 -4.78 1.96 1.01
C TYR A 160 -6.13 1.86 0.31
N VAL A 161 -6.79 0.70 0.39
CA VAL A 161 -8.00 0.41 -0.39
C VAL A 161 -9.07 -0.29 0.43
N GLY A 162 -10.30 -0.12 -0.03
CA GLY A 162 -11.49 -0.71 0.52
C GLY A 162 -12.74 -0.07 -0.07
N ASP A 163 -13.88 -0.32 0.56
CA ASP A 163 -15.12 0.35 0.19
C ASP A 163 -15.08 1.80 0.61
N VAL A 164 -15.38 2.71 -0.31
CA VAL A 164 -15.51 4.13 0.00
C VAL A 164 -16.91 4.43 0.51
N ASP A 165 -16.99 5.14 1.61
CA ASP A 165 -18.24 5.55 2.24
C ASP A 165 -18.15 7.00 2.73
N TYR A 166 -19.30 7.58 3.07
CA TYR A 166 -19.32 8.86 3.77
C TYR A 166 -18.97 8.65 5.24
N LEU A 167 -18.18 9.56 5.81
CA LEU A 167 -17.77 9.48 7.22
C LEU A 167 -18.98 9.41 8.16
N ARG A 168 -20.00 10.25 7.91
CA ARG A 168 -21.27 10.27 8.67
C ARG A 168 -22.02 8.92 8.71
N ASN A 169 -21.81 8.05 7.71
CA ASN A 169 -22.47 6.75 7.67
C ASN A 169 -21.80 5.73 8.62
N ARG A 170 -20.66 6.09 9.21
CA ARG A 170 -19.84 5.22 10.05
C ARG A 170 -19.77 5.66 11.52
N GLU A 171 -20.36 6.80 11.87
CA GLU A 171 -20.37 7.35 13.25
C GLU A 171 -20.97 6.36 14.25
N ASP A 172 -22.09 5.71 13.90
CA ASP A 172 -22.81 4.76 14.79
C ASP A 172 -22.31 3.31 14.71
N ASN A 173 -21.48 2.97 13.71
CA ASN A 173 -20.98 1.61 13.47
C ASN A 173 -19.45 1.62 13.38
N TYR A 174 -18.82 2.20 14.40
CA TYR A 174 -17.37 2.28 14.59
C TYR A 174 -16.82 0.92 15.07
N ASP A 175 -17.01 -0.12 14.27
CA ASP A 175 -16.47 -1.46 14.52
C ASP A 175 -15.14 -1.72 13.79
N GLY A 176 -14.73 -0.81 12.90
CA GLY A 176 -13.53 -0.95 12.08
C GLY A 176 -12.29 -0.26 12.65
N ASP A 177 -11.36 -1.04 13.22
CA ASP A 177 -10.00 -0.65 13.63
C ASP A 177 -9.06 -0.22 12.48
N SER A 178 -9.57 -0.18 11.25
CA SER A 178 -8.78 -0.01 10.02
C SER A 178 -9.39 1.05 9.09
N MET A 179 -10.24 1.95 9.59
CA MET A 179 -10.76 3.03 8.74
C MET A 179 -9.66 4.03 8.40
N MET A 180 -9.70 4.56 7.17
CA MET A 180 -8.71 5.49 6.66
C MET A 180 -9.37 6.68 5.97
N THR A 181 -9.12 7.90 6.43
CA THR A 181 -9.63 9.13 5.81
C THR A 181 -9.18 9.21 4.34
N LEU A 182 -10.14 9.29 3.43
CA LEU A 182 -9.90 9.46 2.00
C LEU A 182 -9.88 10.95 1.62
N LEU A 183 -10.91 11.68 2.07
CA LEU A 183 -11.19 13.06 1.70
C LEU A 183 -11.75 13.80 2.92
N HIS A 184 -11.12 14.89 3.30
CA HIS A 184 -11.58 15.76 4.38
C HIS A 184 -12.10 17.07 3.76
N ALA A 185 -13.42 17.18 3.63
CA ALA A 185 -14.08 18.30 2.96
C ALA A 185 -14.43 19.44 3.93
N SER A 186 -14.68 20.63 3.39
CA SER A 186 -15.18 21.76 4.20
C SER A 186 -16.60 21.51 4.74
N ASP A 187 -17.43 20.82 3.96
CA ASP A 187 -18.72 20.30 4.43
C ASP A 187 -18.51 18.88 4.97
N PRO A 188 -18.72 18.64 6.29
CA PRO A 188 -18.57 17.32 6.89
C PRO A 188 -19.42 16.23 6.22
N SER A 189 -20.55 16.59 5.60
CA SER A 189 -21.42 15.65 4.90
C SER A 189 -20.79 15.03 3.64
N GLN A 190 -19.70 15.65 3.15
CA GLN A 190 -18.94 15.24 1.97
C GLN A 190 -17.62 14.55 2.32
N CYS A 191 -17.27 14.42 3.62
CA CYS A 191 -16.09 13.69 4.04
C CYS A 191 -16.22 12.21 3.68
N LEU A 192 -15.14 11.64 3.13
CA LEU A 192 -15.10 10.25 2.69
C LEU A 192 -14.06 9.47 3.48
N VAL A 193 -14.39 8.21 3.75
CA VAL A 193 -13.55 7.25 4.45
C VAL A 193 -13.43 5.97 3.64
N ILE A 194 -12.28 5.32 3.71
CA ILE A 194 -12.04 3.97 3.20
C ILE A 194 -12.34 2.98 4.32
N CYS A 195 -13.24 2.04 4.04
CA CYS A 195 -13.62 0.97 4.93
C CYS A 195 -13.12 -0.37 4.38
N PRO A 196 -12.02 -0.93 4.92
CA PRO A 196 -11.48 -2.19 4.45
C PRO A 196 -12.19 -3.43 5.04
N ASP A 197 -13.38 -3.27 5.62
CA ASP A 197 -14.17 -4.30 6.32
C ASP A 197 -14.46 -5.54 5.46
N LYS A 198 -15.04 -5.34 4.28
CA LYS A 198 -15.46 -6.40 3.36
C LYS A 198 -14.45 -6.68 2.25
N ARG A 199 -13.75 -5.63 1.80
CA ARG A 199 -12.79 -5.69 0.68
C ARG A 199 -11.54 -4.91 1.06
N SER A 200 -10.36 -5.51 0.91
CA SER A 200 -9.09 -4.83 1.22
C SER A 200 -7.88 -5.52 0.58
N ASN A 201 -6.69 -4.95 0.82
CA ASN A 201 -5.39 -5.52 0.50
C ASN A 201 -4.50 -5.55 1.75
N ILE A 202 -3.18 -5.62 1.54
CA ILE A 202 -2.20 -5.68 2.63
C ILE A 202 -2.15 -4.42 3.49
N ALA A 203 -2.61 -3.26 3.00
CA ALA A 203 -2.46 -1.97 3.67
C ALA A 203 -3.12 -1.95 5.05
N ARG A 204 -4.26 -2.65 5.21
CA ARG A 204 -5.00 -2.70 6.48
C ARG A 204 -4.27 -3.42 7.62
N PHE A 205 -3.25 -4.23 7.30
CA PHE A 205 -2.50 -5.01 8.30
C PHE A 205 -1.18 -4.34 8.71
N ILE A 206 -0.88 -3.14 8.18
CA ILE A 206 0.34 -2.42 8.51
C ILE A 206 0.13 -1.67 9.83
N SER A 207 0.98 -1.93 10.82
CA SER A 207 0.87 -1.38 12.17
C SER A 207 0.99 0.14 12.24
N GLY A 208 0.39 0.70 13.29
CA GLY A 208 0.55 2.11 13.66
C GLY A 208 1.61 2.30 14.73
N ILE A 209 2.21 3.49 14.80
CA ILE A 209 3.10 3.87 15.91
C ILE A 209 2.32 4.32 17.14
N ASN A 210 2.92 4.16 18.33
CA ASN A 210 2.48 4.87 19.52
C ASN A 210 2.91 6.35 19.43
N ASN A 211 1.95 7.28 19.34
CA ASN A 211 2.23 8.71 19.22
C ASN A 211 2.70 9.34 20.54
N HIS A 212 2.48 8.67 21.67
CA HIS A 212 2.69 9.18 23.03
C HIS A 212 4.09 8.90 23.58
N THR A 213 4.82 7.95 22.99
CA THR A 213 6.18 7.60 23.42
C THR A 213 7.24 7.98 22.37
N PRO A 214 8.41 8.50 22.78
CA PRO A 214 9.52 8.75 21.85
C PRO A 214 9.97 7.49 21.10
N GLU A 215 9.92 6.34 21.77
CA GLU A 215 10.30 5.03 21.24
C GLU A 215 9.31 4.57 20.15
N GLY A 216 8.01 4.76 20.36
CA GLY A 216 6.98 4.48 19.36
C GLY A 216 7.19 5.30 18.09
N ARG A 217 7.41 6.62 18.22
CA ARG A 217 7.68 7.50 17.08
C ARG A 217 8.92 7.11 16.28
N LYS A 218 9.96 6.55 16.92
CA LYS A 218 11.17 6.07 16.22
C LYS A 218 10.92 4.83 15.35
N LYS A 219 9.85 4.06 15.59
CA LYS A 219 9.51 2.87 14.79
C LYS A 219 9.02 3.22 13.38
N GLN A 220 8.52 4.44 13.17
CA GLN A 220 7.96 4.86 11.89
C GLN A 220 8.97 4.68 10.75
N ASN A 221 8.58 3.91 9.74
CA ASN A 221 9.37 3.67 8.53
C ASN A 221 8.57 3.86 7.24
N LEU A 222 7.27 4.09 7.37
CA LEU A 222 6.36 4.47 6.30
C LEU A 222 5.72 5.83 6.56
N LYS A 223 5.23 6.45 5.49
CA LYS A 223 4.34 7.60 5.52
C LYS A 223 3.06 7.28 4.75
N CYS A 224 1.92 7.57 5.36
CA CYS A 224 0.62 7.61 4.70
C CYS A 224 0.42 8.98 4.04
N VAL A 225 0.10 9.00 2.75
CA VAL A 225 0.05 10.22 1.96
C VAL A 225 -1.15 10.20 1.01
N ARG A 226 -1.92 11.30 1.01
CA ARG A 226 -3.06 11.51 0.11
C ARG A 226 -2.62 12.27 -1.15
N PHE A 227 -3.08 11.83 -2.31
CA PHE A 227 -2.79 12.44 -3.60
C PHE A 227 -4.05 12.61 -4.44
N ASN A 228 -4.10 13.72 -5.16
CA ASN A 228 -5.02 13.92 -6.28
C ASN A 228 -4.43 13.21 -7.52
N ILE A 229 -5.13 12.20 -8.01
CA ILE A 229 -4.78 11.46 -9.21
C ILE A 229 -5.97 11.54 -10.16
N ASN A 230 -5.82 12.31 -11.24
CA ASN A 230 -6.87 12.54 -12.24
C ASN A 230 -8.20 13.07 -11.64
N GLY A 231 -8.13 13.89 -10.59
CA GLY A 231 -9.30 14.48 -9.93
C GLY A 231 -9.89 13.66 -8.78
N GLU A 232 -9.39 12.45 -8.54
CA GLU A 232 -9.83 11.56 -7.45
C GLU A 232 -8.79 11.54 -6.32
N ALA A 233 -9.25 11.50 -5.07
CA ALA A 233 -8.38 11.28 -3.92
C ALA A 233 -7.95 9.81 -3.87
N MET A 234 -6.67 9.58 -3.60
CA MET A 234 -6.07 8.26 -3.38
C MET A 234 -5.09 8.31 -2.21
N VAL A 235 -5.02 7.22 -1.44
CA VAL A 235 -4.14 7.08 -0.27
C VAL A 235 -3.01 6.11 -0.61
N LEU A 236 -1.76 6.55 -0.44
CA LEU A 236 -0.55 5.75 -0.68
C LEU A 236 0.25 5.59 0.61
N LEU A 237 0.78 4.38 0.83
CA LEU A 237 1.83 4.13 1.82
C LEU A 237 3.19 4.09 1.11
N VAL A 238 4.12 4.91 1.57
CA VAL A 238 5.45 5.10 0.97
C VAL A 238 6.53 4.96 2.04
N ALA A 239 7.60 4.25 1.75
CA ALA A 239 8.77 4.19 2.64
C ALA A 239 9.37 5.59 2.84
N ASN A 240 9.60 5.99 4.10
CA ASN A 240 10.19 7.30 4.43
C ASN A 240 11.69 7.21 4.78
N ARG A 241 12.23 5.98 4.79
CA ARG A 241 13.64 5.63 4.92
C ARG A 241 13.90 4.26 4.28
N ASN A 242 15.16 3.84 4.23
CA ASN A 242 15.48 2.46 3.89
C ASN A 242 14.98 1.51 5.01
N ILE A 243 14.46 0.35 4.60
CA ILE A 243 13.87 -0.67 5.46
C ILE A 243 14.62 -1.98 5.19
N SER A 244 15.07 -2.65 6.25
CA SER A 244 15.79 -3.91 6.14
C SER A 244 14.84 -5.10 6.00
N LYS A 245 15.32 -6.22 5.45
CA LYS A 245 14.56 -7.48 5.51
C LYS A 245 14.32 -7.88 6.98
N GLY A 246 13.12 -8.36 7.29
CA GLY A 246 12.64 -8.72 8.63
C GLY A 246 12.14 -7.53 9.45
N GLU A 247 12.24 -6.31 8.93
CA GLU A 247 11.77 -5.13 9.65
C GLU A 247 10.25 -4.96 9.49
N ARG A 248 9.54 -4.82 10.61
CA ARG A 248 8.10 -4.55 10.64
C ARG A 248 7.79 -3.14 10.14
N LEU A 249 6.68 -3.01 9.41
CA LEU A 249 6.24 -1.75 8.82
C LEU A 249 5.32 -0.99 9.77
N TYR A 250 5.64 0.29 9.98
CA TYR A 250 4.90 1.19 10.84
C TYR A 250 4.66 2.54 10.15
N TYR A 251 3.43 3.04 10.19
CA TYR A 251 3.10 4.42 9.84
C TYR A 251 2.36 5.14 10.98
N ASP A 252 2.23 6.45 10.84
CA ASP A 252 1.45 7.25 11.79
C ASP A 252 -0.03 7.23 11.40
N TYR A 253 -0.86 6.55 12.20
CA TYR A 253 -2.31 6.50 12.00
C TYR A 253 -2.94 7.89 12.15
N ASN A 254 -2.31 8.76 12.95
CA ASN A 254 -2.77 10.11 13.23
C ASN A 254 -2.00 11.17 12.42
N GLY A 255 -1.50 10.81 11.24
CA GLY A 255 -0.66 11.70 10.42
C GLY A 255 -1.37 12.95 9.86
N TYR A 256 -2.68 13.09 10.08
CA TYR A 256 -3.46 14.27 9.71
C TYR A 256 -4.46 14.65 10.81
N GLU A 257 -5.38 13.73 11.14
CA GLU A 257 -6.33 13.84 12.25
C GLU A 257 -5.84 13.04 13.46
N HIS A 258 -6.31 13.34 14.67
CA HIS A 258 -5.89 12.66 15.92
C HIS A 258 -7.02 11.79 16.50
N GLU A 259 -7.72 11.06 15.64
CA GLU A 259 -8.93 10.31 16.01
C GLU A 259 -8.64 8.85 16.42
N TYR A 260 -7.42 8.36 16.21
CA TYR A 260 -7.06 6.98 16.52
C TYR A 260 -6.30 6.88 17.85
N PRO A 261 -6.84 6.19 18.89
CA PRO A 261 -6.14 6.02 20.16
C PRO A 261 -4.93 5.09 19.99
N THR A 262 -3.72 5.58 20.32
CA THR A 262 -2.46 4.84 20.15
C THR A 262 -1.67 4.67 21.45
N GLU A 263 -2.25 5.02 22.60
CA GLU A 263 -1.64 4.94 23.93
C GLU A 263 -1.23 3.50 24.28
N HIS A 264 -2.04 2.54 23.85
CA HIS A 264 -1.84 1.11 24.10
C HIS A 264 -0.95 0.41 23.08
N PHE A 265 -0.47 1.12 22.04
CA PHE A 265 0.37 0.51 21.02
C PHE A 265 1.76 0.18 21.58
N VAL A 266 2.27 -0.98 21.17
CA VAL A 266 3.56 -1.55 21.60
C VAL A 266 4.73 -0.85 20.94
#